data_AF-A0A537G6I7-F1
#
_entry.id   AF-A0A537G6I7-F1
#
_cell.length_a   1.000
_cell.length_b   1.000
_cell.length_c   1.000
_cell.angle_alpha   90.00
_cell.angle_beta   90.00
_cell.angle_gamma   90.00
#
_symmetry.space_group_name_H-M   'P 1'
#
loop_
_entity.id
_entity.type
_entity.pdbx_description
1 polymer ?
#
loop_
_entity_poly.entity_id
_entity_poly.type
_entity_poly.pdbx_seq_one_letter_code
_entity_poly.pdbx_strand_id
1 'polypeptide(L)'
;MKLNLIYYPPRKMIWFMTIKLDSLSILEEGPDRSEIIVGVWDDYKCWKCHEKTRVIDWSWWNGEGEMWTENDQVGLKLQQMFPSYKKDYTKSAEADYYCNHCTKCGTIQGDWFVINWVAKERAEGRLPSDVVKLKMD
;
A
#
# COMPACT_ATOMS: atom_id res chain seq x y z
N MET A 1 24.18 -35.55 9.28
CA MET A 1 23.89 -34.70 8.11
C MET A 1 24.53 -33.34 8.36
N LYS A 2 25.66 -33.06 7.73
CA LYS A 2 26.41 -31.80 7.83
C LYS A 2 26.67 -31.33 6.40
N LEU A 3 26.06 -30.22 6.00
CA LEU A 3 26.29 -29.59 4.71
C LEU A 3 27.56 -28.76 4.81
N ASN A 4 28.56 -29.13 4.01
CA ASN A 4 29.86 -28.47 3.93
C ASN A 4 29.74 -27.15 3.17
N LEU A 5 30.20 -26.08 3.79
CA LEU A 5 30.54 -24.80 3.16
C LEU A 5 31.65 -25.03 2.13
N ILE A 6 31.43 -24.62 0.89
CA ILE A 6 32.48 -24.59 -0.13
C ILE A 6 32.91 -23.13 -0.32
N TYR A 7 34.11 -22.84 0.17
CA TYR A 7 34.87 -21.62 0.00
C TYR A 7 35.85 -21.82 -1.17
N TYR A 8 35.87 -20.92 -2.15
CA TYR A 8 36.88 -20.89 -3.21
C TYR A 8 37.67 -19.57 -3.17
N PRO A 9 39.02 -19.60 -3.07
CA PRO A 9 39.88 -18.41 -3.02
C PRO A 9 40.28 -17.90 -4.42
N PRO A 10 40.87 -16.68 -4.53
CA PRO A 10 40.93 -15.92 -5.78
C PRO A 10 42.22 -16.17 -6.57
N ARG A 11 42.19 -16.04 -7.90
CA ARG A 11 43.36 -15.72 -8.74
C ARG A 11 43.00 -15.49 -10.21
N LYS A 12 43.04 -14.22 -10.65
CA LYS A 12 44.03 -13.65 -11.60
C LYS A 12 43.47 -12.39 -12.26
N MET A 13 44.18 -11.27 -12.04
CA MET A 13 44.08 -10.05 -12.85
C MET A 13 44.40 -10.35 -14.30
N ILE A 14 43.58 -9.85 -15.23
CA ILE A 14 43.95 -9.69 -16.64
C ILE A 14 43.63 -8.24 -17.03
N TRP A 15 44.59 -7.66 -17.74
CA TRP A 15 44.77 -6.27 -18.14
C TRP A 15 43.66 -5.71 -19.03
N PHE A 16 43.46 -4.39 -18.92
CA PHE A 16 42.46 -3.57 -19.62
C PHE A 16 42.58 -3.67 -21.15
N MET A 17 41.48 -4.05 -21.82
CA MET A 17 41.18 -3.61 -23.19
C MET A 17 40.00 -2.64 -23.13
N THR A 18 40.27 -1.42 -23.57
CA THR A 18 39.34 -0.31 -23.72
C THR A 18 38.25 -0.70 -24.73
N ILE A 19 37.12 -1.19 -24.24
CA ILE A 19 35.89 -1.29 -25.00
C ILE A 19 34.96 -0.25 -24.39
N LYS A 20 34.49 0.68 -25.22
CA LYS A 20 33.45 1.65 -24.89
C LYS A 20 32.34 0.92 -24.12
N LEU A 21 32.23 1.19 -22.82
CA LEU A 21 30.99 1.00 -22.10
C LEU A 21 30.03 2.07 -22.66
N ASP A 22 29.36 1.75 -23.75
CA ASP A 22 28.04 2.33 -23.95
C ASP A 22 27.23 1.88 -22.74
N SER A 23 26.83 2.88 -21.97
CA SER A 23 26.04 2.81 -20.76
C SER A 23 24.82 1.93 -21.00
N LEU A 24 24.94 0.64 -20.66
CA LEU A 24 23.81 -0.19 -20.31
C LEU A 24 23.28 0.33 -18.97
N SER A 25 22.51 1.41 -19.05
CA SER A 25 21.53 1.76 -18.03
C SER A 25 20.51 0.62 -18.01
N ILE A 26 20.81 -0.45 -17.29
CA ILE A 26 19.78 -1.32 -16.75
C ILE A 26 19.13 -0.48 -15.65
N LEU A 27 18.26 0.44 -16.07
CA LEU A 27 17.20 0.94 -15.24
C LEU A 27 16.32 -0.28 -15.03
N GLU A 28 16.46 -0.94 -13.88
CA GLU A 28 15.42 -1.84 -13.41
C GLU A 28 14.14 -0.98 -13.34
N GLU A 29 13.21 -1.23 -14.26
CA GLU A 29 11.89 -0.63 -14.22
C GLU A 29 11.31 -0.93 -12.83
N GLY A 30 11.07 0.13 -12.05
CA GLY A 30 10.49 0.00 -10.72
C GLY A 30 9.18 -0.78 -10.77
N PRO A 31 8.71 -1.32 -9.62
CA PRO A 31 7.55 -2.20 -9.57
C PRO A 31 6.39 -1.59 -10.33
N ASP A 32 5.85 -2.34 -11.30
CA ASP A 32 4.76 -1.91 -12.19
C ASP A 32 3.60 -1.32 -11.36
N ARG A 33 3.43 0.00 -11.37
CA ARG A 33 2.40 0.74 -10.62
C ARG A 33 1.10 0.87 -11.40
N SER A 34 0.79 -0.08 -12.29
CA SER A 34 -0.40 -0.04 -13.16
C SER A 34 -1.69 -0.54 -12.49
N GLU A 35 -1.62 -1.20 -11.33
CA GLU A 35 -2.80 -1.75 -10.64
C GLU A 35 -2.69 -1.66 -9.11
N ILE A 36 -3.78 -1.27 -8.47
CA ILE A 36 -3.99 -1.36 -7.02
C ILE A 36 -5.10 -2.37 -6.69
N ILE A 37 -4.92 -3.06 -5.56
CA ILE A 37 -5.86 -3.98 -4.95
C ILE A 37 -6.44 -3.29 -3.71
N VAL A 38 -7.77 -3.24 -3.61
CA VAL A 38 -8.50 -2.59 -2.52
C VAL A 38 -9.29 -3.64 -1.75
N GLY A 39 -8.99 -3.80 -0.45
CA GLY A 39 -9.82 -4.56 0.46
C GLY A 39 -10.91 -3.68 1.06
N VAL A 40 -12.15 -4.14 0.97
CA VAL A 40 -13.32 -3.44 1.50
C VAL A 40 -13.76 -4.11 2.81
N TRP A 41 -14.00 -3.31 3.83
CA TRP A 41 -14.41 -3.78 5.16
C TRP A 41 -15.64 -3.01 5.62
N ASP A 42 -16.76 -3.70 5.87
CA ASP A 42 -18.07 -3.06 6.11
C ASP A 42 -18.46 -2.94 7.60
N ASP A 43 -17.69 -3.55 8.50
CA ASP A 43 -18.05 -3.70 9.91
C ASP A 43 -17.13 -2.95 10.89
N TYR A 44 -16.26 -2.07 10.38
CA TYR A 44 -15.46 -1.18 11.22
C TYR A 44 -16.36 -0.28 12.06
N LYS A 45 -16.13 -0.24 13.37
CA LYS A 45 -16.94 0.56 14.30
C LYS A 45 -16.41 1.99 14.38
N CYS A 46 -17.25 2.97 14.05
CA CYS A 46 -16.86 4.37 14.11
C CYS A 46 -16.54 4.83 15.54
N TRP A 47 -15.39 5.47 15.74
CA TRP A 47 -14.98 5.95 17.06
C TRP A 47 -15.87 7.08 17.60
N LYS A 48 -16.50 7.86 16.72
CA LYS A 48 -17.33 9.03 17.11
C LYS A 48 -18.81 8.71 17.27
N CYS A 49 -19.42 8.07 16.26
CA CYS A 49 -20.86 7.79 16.27
C CYS A 49 -21.20 6.33 16.60
N HIS A 50 -20.21 5.45 16.72
CA HIS A 50 -20.36 4.05 17.07
C HIS A 50 -21.15 3.16 16.11
N GLU A 51 -21.69 3.73 15.03
CA GLU A 51 -22.25 2.97 13.90
C GLU A 51 -21.15 2.21 13.16
N LYS A 52 -21.54 1.08 12.56
CA LYS A 52 -20.69 0.37 11.58
C LYS A 52 -20.51 1.22 10.33
N THR A 53 -19.30 1.25 9.80
CA THR A 53 -18.94 2.00 8.61
C THR A 53 -18.04 1.18 7.71
N ARG A 54 -18.13 1.46 6.42
CA ARG A 54 -17.15 1.00 5.45
C ARG A 54 -15.82 1.71 5.65
N VAL A 55 -14.74 0.94 5.63
CA VAL A 55 -13.36 1.41 5.47
C VAL A 55 -12.69 0.57 4.39
N ILE A 56 -11.63 1.10 3.79
CA ILE A 56 -10.83 0.39 2.80
C ILE A 56 -9.36 0.37 3.21
N ASP A 57 -8.68 -0.72 2.86
CA ASP A 57 -7.23 -0.79 2.73
C ASP A 57 -6.88 -0.95 1.26
N TRP A 58 -5.74 -0.42 0.81
CA TRP A 58 -5.30 -0.61 -0.56
C TRP A 58 -3.83 -0.96 -0.62
N SER A 59 -3.43 -1.68 -1.67
CA SER A 59 -2.05 -2.03 -1.94
C SER A 59 -1.78 -2.04 -3.42
N TRP A 60 -0.54 -1.77 -3.83
CA TRP A 60 -0.04 -2.16 -5.13
C TRP A 60 -0.08 -3.68 -5.26
N TRP A 61 -0.14 -4.19 -6.50
CA TRP A 61 -0.17 -5.64 -6.75
C TRP A 61 1.03 -6.40 -6.15
N ASN A 62 2.16 -5.72 -5.94
CA ASN A 62 3.36 -6.26 -5.31
C ASN A 62 3.23 -6.45 -3.78
N GLY A 63 2.11 -6.03 -3.19
CA GLY A 63 1.81 -6.17 -1.75
C GLY A 63 2.18 -4.97 -0.89
N GLU A 64 2.77 -3.90 -1.44
CA GLU A 64 2.97 -2.64 -0.73
C GLU A 64 1.63 -1.91 -0.59
N GLY A 65 1.16 -1.65 0.63
CA GLY A 65 -0.16 -1.04 0.83
C GLY A 65 -0.27 -0.09 2.01
N GLU A 66 -1.28 0.78 1.92
CA GLU A 66 -1.56 1.86 2.85
C GLU A 66 -3.07 2.00 3.10
N MET A 67 -3.43 2.74 4.15
CA MET A 67 -4.84 3.07 4.49
C MET A 67 -5.12 4.57 4.37
N TRP A 68 -4.15 5.25 3.79
CA TRP A 68 -4.12 6.64 3.45
C TRP A 68 -3.31 6.80 2.16
N THR A 69 -3.27 8.01 1.59
CA THR A 69 -2.28 8.39 0.57
C THR A 69 -2.25 9.90 0.38
N GLU A 70 -1.06 10.45 0.12
CA GLU A 70 -0.88 11.83 -0.38
C GLU A 70 -0.92 11.92 -1.91
N ASN A 71 -0.85 10.78 -2.61
CA ASN A 71 -0.88 10.75 -4.07
C ASN A 71 -2.30 11.03 -4.58
N ASP A 72 -2.50 12.21 -5.18
CA ASP A 72 -3.80 12.62 -5.72
C ASP A 72 -4.35 11.67 -6.79
N GLN A 73 -3.50 11.02 -7.61
CA GLN A 73 -3.99 10.08 -8.63
C GLN A 73 -4.64 8.84 -7.98
N VAL A 74 -3.95 8.24 -7.01
CA VAL A 74 -4.47 7.11 -6.24
C VAL A 74 -5.69 7.54 -5.43
N GLY A 75 -5.58 8.67 -4.71
CA GLY A 75 -6.63 9.22 -3.88
C GLY A 75 -7.92 9.51 -4.64
N LEU A 76 -7.84 10.18 -5.78
CA LEU A 76 -9.00 10.48 -6.63
C LEU A 76 -9.62 9.20 -7.20
N LYS A 77 -8.81 8.24 -7.66
CA LYS A 77 -9.31 6.96 -8.18
C LYS A 77 -10.08 6.19 -7.10
N LEU A 78 -9.54 6.13 -5.89
CA LEU A 78 -10.19 5.51 -4.74
C LEU A 78 -11.46 6.28 -4.35
N GLN A 79 -11.43 7.62 -4.30
CA GLN A 79 -12.58 8.44 -3.93
C GLN A 79 -13.75 8.29 -4.91
N GLN A 80 -13.48 8.17 -6.21
CA GLN A 80 -14.52 7.96 -7.23
C GLN A 80 -15.34 6.69 -6.95
N MET A 81 -14.67 5.62 -6.48
CA MET A 81 -15.33 4.36 -6.17
C MET A 81 -15.85 4.27 -4.73
N PHE A 82 -15.14 4.88 -3.80
CA PHE A 82 -15.42 4.88 -2.37
C PHE A 82 -15.51 6.33 -1.87
N PRO A 83 -16.66 7.02 -2.00
CA PRO A 83 -16.77 8.45 -1.68
C PRO A 83 -16.47 8.84 -0.23
N SER A 84 -16.48 7.88 0.70
CA SER A 84 -16.05 8.08 2.09
C SER A 84 -14.53 8.04 2.28
N TYR A 85 -13.77 7.60 1.28
CA TYR A 85 -12.32 7.74 1.21
C TYR A 85 -12.00 9.03 0.44
N LYS A 86 -11.64 10.10 1.15
CA LYS A 86 -11.50 11.44 0.57
C LYS A 86 -10.39 12.21 1.26
N LYS A 87 -9.89 13.25 0.59
CA LYS A 87 -8.87 14.16 1.13
C LYS A 87 -9.45 15.01 2.26
N ASP A 88 -8.77 15.03 3.40
CA ASP A 88 -9.10 15.90 4.53
C ASP A 88 -7.83 16.19 5.35
N TYR A 89 -7.86 17.28 6.12
CA TYR A 89 -6.76 17.70 6.97
C TYR A 89 -6.80 16.93 8.29
N THR A 90 -5.67 16.38 8.71
CA THR A 90 -5.53 15.80 10.05
C THR A 90 -4.56 16.60 10.91
N LYS A 91 -5.01 16.94 12.13
CA LYS A 91 -4.17 17.65 13.10
C LYS A 91 -2.97 16.82 13.56
N SER A 92 -3.10 15.50 13.60
CA SER A 92 -2.04 14.61 14.09
C SER A 92 -0.86 14.50 13.14
N ALA A 93 -1.11 14.59 11.82
CA ALA A 93 -0.04 14.59 10.82
C ALA A 93 0.30 16.01 10.31
N GLU A 94 -0.49 17.02 10.72
CA GLU A 94 -0.44 18.39 10.20
C GLU A 94 -0.46 18.48 8.66
N ALA A 95 -1.18 17.56 8.02
CA ALA A 95 -1.20 17.39 6.56
C ALA A 95 -2.58 16.99 6.03
N ASP A 96 -2.81 17.31 4.75
CA ASP A 96 -3.96 16.87 3.94
C ASP A 96 -3.62 15.59 3.17
N TYR A 97 -4.37 14.53 3.43
CA TYR A 97 -4.22 13.27 2.70
C TYR A 97 -5.57 12.57 2.54
N TYR A 98 -5.67 11.65 1.57
CA TYR A 98 -6.87 10.85 1.39
C TYR A 98 -6.94 9.80 2.47
N CYS A 99 -8.07 9.73 3.16
CA CYS A 99 -8.26 8.79 4.26
C CYS A 99 -9.70 8.36 4.43
N ASN A 100 -9.87 7.29 5.21
CA ASN A 100 -11.17 6.73 5.55
C ASN A 100 -11.99 7.67 6.44
N HIS A 101 -13.21 7.99 6.01
CA HIS A 101 -14.22 8.67 6.79
C HIS A 101 -15.40 7.74 7.10
N CYS A 102 -16.10 8.00 8.20
CA CYS A 102 -17.33 7.28 8.51
C CYS A 102 -18.41 7.58 7.46
N THR A 103 -19.01 6.56 6.88
CA THR A 103 -20.12 6.66 5.92
C THR A 103 -21.40 7.21 6.55
N LYS A 104 -21.48 7.31 7.88
CA LYS A 104 -22.67 7.79 8.62
C LYS A 104 -22.51 9.21 9.13
N CYS A 105 -21.42 9.50 9.84
CA CYS A 105 -21.20 10.81 10.47
C CYS A 105 -20.10 11.66 9.81
N GLY A 106 -19.42 11.11 8.79
CA GLY A 106 -18.40 11.83 8.04
C GLY A 106 -17.09 12.10 8.79
N THR A 107 -16.89 11.57 10.00
CA THR A 107 -15.64 11.81 10.75
C THR A 107 -14.49 10.97 10.20
N ILE A 108 -13.28 11.52 10.19
CA ILE A 108 -12.02 10.79 9.86
C ILE A 108 -11.84 9.62 10.84
N GLN A 109 -11.57 8.42 10.35
CA GLN A 109 -11.44 7.20 11.17
C GLN A 109 -10.05 6.97 11.78
N GLY A 110 -9.03 7.69 11.29
CA GLY A 110 -7.64 7.56 11.70
C GLY A 110 -7.01 6.31 11.10
N ASP A 111 -6.08 6.51 10.17
CA ASP A 111 -5.37 5.49 9.41
C ASP A 111 -4.72 4.44 10.33
N TRP A 112 -4.01 4.86 11.39
CA TRP A 112 -3.38 3.94 12.35
C TRP A 112 -4.38 3.00 13.04
N PHE A 113 -5.57 3.49 13.38
CA PHE A 113 -6.60 2.68 14.01
C PHE A 113 -7.21 1.67 13.04
N VAL A 114 -7.44 2.10 11.79
CA VAL A 114 -7.93 1.22 10.73
C VAL A 114 -6.88 0.14 10.41
N ILE A 115 -5.59 0.49 10.30
CA ILE A 115 -4.48 -0.46 10.07
C ILE A 115 -4.48 -1.55 11.13
N ASN A 116 -4.47 -1.17 12.41
CA ASN A 116 -4.42 -2.13 13.50
C ASN A 116 -5.66 -3.02 13.55
N TRP A 117 -6.83 -2.46 13.27
CA TRP A 117 -8.05 -3.23 13.20
C TRP A 117 -7.96 -4.25 12.06
N VAL A 118 -7.67 -3.83 10.82
CA VAL A 118 -7.53 -4.75 9.67
C VAL A 118 -6.48 -5.84 9.93
N ALA A 119 -5.32 -5.50 10.50
CA ALA A 119 -4.30 -6.48 10.84
C ALA A 119 -4.83 -7.53 11.84
N LYS A 120 -5.60 -7.10 12.85
CA LYS A 120 -6.26 -7.99 13.80
C LYS A 120 -7.31 -8.87 13.12
N GLU A 121 -8.16 -8.30 12.27
CA GLU A 121 -9.17 -9.06 11.51
C GLU A 121 -8.51 -10.18 10.69
N ARG A 122 -7.44 -9.83 9.96
CA ARG A 122 -6.65 -10.79 9.16
C ARG A 122 -5.99 -11.86 10.04
N ALA A 123 -5.43 -11.49 11.19
CA ALA A 123 -4.83 -12.43 12.12
C ALA A 123 -5.85 -13.42 12.73
N GLU A 124 -7.11 -13.00 12.84
CA GLU A 124 -8.24 -13.85 13.26
C GLU A 124 -8.86 -14.64 12.08
N GLY A 125 -8.25 -14.59 10.90
CA GLY A 125 -8.68 -15.31 9.70
C GLY A 125 -9.87 -14.68 8.99
N ARG A 126 -10.26 -13.44 9.37
CA ARG A 126 -11.30 -12.69 8.66
C ARG A 126 -10.72 -12.06 7.41
N LEU A 127 -11.52 -12.07 6.35
CA LEU A 127 -11.17 -11.52 5.04
C LEU A 127 -12.00 -10.25 4.80
N PRO A 128 -11.52 -9.33 3.94
CA PRO A 128 -12.35 -8.25 3.43
C PRO A 128 -13.71 -8.77 2.92
N SER A 129 -14.77 -7.99 3.09
CA SER A 129 -16.09 -8.32 2.54
C SER A 129 -16.11 -8.33 1.02
N ASP A 130 -15.23 -7.54 0.40
CA ASP A 130 -14.99 -7.52 -1.04
C ASP A 130 -13.52 -7.16 -1.34
N VAL A 131 -13.03 -7.56 -2.51
CA VAL A 131 -11.71 -7.21 -3.02
C VAL A 131 -11.84 -6.67 -4.43
N VAL A 132 -11.48 -5.40 -4.62
CA VAL A 132 -11.58 -4.71 -5.90
C VAL A 132 -10.19 -4.48 -6.48
N LYS A 133 -10.04 -4.69 -7.80
CA LYS A 133 -8.83 -4.35 -8.54
C LYS A 133 -9.07 -3.11 -9.38
N LEU A 134 -8.21 -2.12 -9.24
CA LEU A 134 -8.30 -0.86 -9.97
C LEU A 134 -7.04 -0.64 -10.80
N LYS A 135 -7.22 -0.48 -12.10
CA LYS A 135 -6.14 -0.04 -12.98
C LYS A 135 -5.87 1.45 -12.77
N MET A 136 -4.59 1.78 -12.68
CA MET A 136 -4.08 3.15 -12.67
C MET A 136 -3.78 3.55 -14.11
N ASP A 137 -4.36 4.67 -14.54
CA ASP A 137 -4.23 5.21 -15.90
C ASP A 137 -3.08 6.23 -16.01
#